data_AF-T0ZRK3-F1
#
_entry.id   AF-T0ZRK3-F1
#
_cell.length_a   1.000
_cell.length_b   1.000
_cell.length_c   1.000
_cell.angle_alpha   90.00
_cell.angle_beta   90.00
_cell.angle_gamma   90.00
#
_symmetry.space_group_name_H-M   'P 1'
#
loop_
_entity.id
_entity.type
_entity.pdbx_description
1 polymer ?
#
loop_
_entity_poly.entity_id
_entity_poly.type
_entity_poly.pdbx_seq_one_letter_code
_entity_poly.pdbx_strand_id
1 'polypeptide(L)'
;VDQRRGELGYSLAHAYGAAFDNPELLVCCIVGDGEAETGALATGWHSNKFLNPATDGAVLPILHLNGYKIANPTVLARIGDGELTSLLEGYGYAVHWVSGDVPAEMHRAMADTLDSAVGEILRIQRAARSGSTGQRPRWPLIVLRTPKGWTGPKMVDGLPVEGTWRAHQVPLPEVRTNPEHLAQLEAWMRSYRPEELFDAEGAFLPELASLAPKGQRRMSANPTPTGPAPPGALPPRLPGLPGGGA
;
A
#
# COMPACT_ATOMS: atom_id res chain seq x y z
N VAL A 1 6.31 6.52 5.63
CA VAL A 1 5.55 7.78 5.58
C VAL A 1 4.34 7.64 6.48
N ASP A 2 4.31 8.33 7.62
CA ASP A 2 3.09 8.47 8.43
C ASP A 2 2.17 9.48 7.73
N GLN A 3 1.21 8.98 6.95
CA GLN A 3 0.21 9.81 6.29
C GLN A 3 -0.95 10.01 7.26
N ARG A 4 -1.07 11.22 7.82
CA ARG A 4 -2.35 11.66 8.39
C ARG A 4 -3.33 11.83 7.22
N ARG A 5 -4.11 10.77 6.95
CA ARG A 5 -5.09 10.63 5.85
C ARG A 5 -6.30 11.57 6.03
N GLY A 6 -6.07 12.88 6.15
CA GLY A 6 -7.12 13.89 6.13
C GLY A 6 -7.39 14.40 4.72
N GLU A 7 -6.33 14.76 4.00
CA GLU A 7 -6.38 15.20 2.60
C GLU A 7 -5.72 14.15 1.69
N LEU A 8 -6.45 13.76 0.65
CA LEU A 8 -6.05 12.72 -0.30
C LEU A 8 -5.23 13.31 -1.44
N GLY A 9 -4.26 12.55 -1.97
CA GLY A 9 -3.59 12.86 -3.24
C GLY A 9 -2.06 12.88 -3.20
N TYR A 10 -1.46 12.85 -2.02
CA TYR A 10 -0.01 13.03 -1.85
C TYR A 10 0.76 11.72 -1.69
N SER A 11 0.10 10.57 -1.81
CA SER A 11 0.72 9.29 -1.48
C SER A 11 1.97 8.99 -2.30
N LEU A 12 1.89 9.10 -3.62
CA LEU A 12 3.04 8.92 -4.51
C LEU A 12 4.11 9.98 -4.29
N ALA A 13 3.73 11.26 -4.16
CA ALA A 13 4.69 12.34 -3.95
C ALA A 13 5.55 12.08 -2.69
N HIS A 14 4.93 11.69 -1.58
CA HIS A 14 5.65 11.33 -0.36
C HIS A 14 6.47 10.05 -0.52
N ALA A 15 5.95 9.04 -1.24
CA ALA A 15 6.66 7.78 -1.43
C ALA A 15 7.95 7.97 -2.23
N TYR A 16 7.90 8.70 -3.34
CA TYR A 16 9.07 9.03 -4.14
C TYR A 16 10.02 9.96 -3.37
N GLY A 17 9.50 10.96 -2.67
CA GLY A 17 10.28 11.82 -1.78
C GLY A 17 11.11 11.05 -0.76
N ALA A 18 10.55 9.97 -0.18
CA ALA A 18 11.28 9.12 0.77
C ALA A 18 12.32 8.20 0.09
N ALA A 19 12.10 7.83 -1.17
CA ALA A 19 12.99 6.93 -1.91
C ALA A 19 14.21 7.66 -2.52
N PHE A 20 14.11 8.96 -2.81
CA PHE A 20 15.24 9.75 -3.31
C PHE A 20 16.41 9.75 -2.33
N ASP A 21 17.63 9.62 -2.86
CA ASP A 21 18.88 9.54 -2.10
C ASP A 21 18.91 8.44 -1.02
N ASN A 22 18.02 7.45 -1.12
CA ASN A 22 17.90 6.35 -0.18
C ASN A 22 17.96 4.99 -0.88
N PRO A 23 19.14 4.57 -1.37
CA PRO A 23 19.30 3.46 -2.31
C PRO A 23 18.85 2.09 -1.79
N GLU A 24 18.76 1.92 -0.48
CA GLU A 24 18.34 0.66 0.13
C GLU A 24 16.84 0.63 0.49
N LEU A 25 16.14 1.76 0.36
CA LEU A 25 14.74 1.86 0.72
C LEU A 25 13.83 1.38 -0.41
N LEU A 26 12.94 0.44 -0.07
CA LEU A 26 11.76 0.12 -0.85
C LEU A 26 10.52 0.70 -0.16
N VAL A 27 9.81 1.57 -0.86
CA VAL A 27 8.56 2.16 -0.38
C VAL A 27 7.37 1.47 -1.03
N CYS A 28 6.63 0.67 -0.24
CA CYS A 28 5.34 0.14 -0.66
C CYS A 28 4.26 1.23 -0.49
N CYS A 29 3.71 1.72 -1.60
CA CYS A 29 2.78 2.85 -1.62
C CYS A 29 1.37 2.40 -2.03
N ILE A 30 0.47 2.26 -1.05
CA ILE A 30 -0.93 1.94 -1.33
C ILE A 30 -1.67 3.21 -1.74
N VAL A 31 -2.22 3.20 -2.94
CA VAL A 31 -2.98 4.27 -3.58
C VAL A 31 -4.45 3.88 -3.62
N GLY A 32 -5.33 4.69 -3.02
CA GLY A 32 -6.77 4.46 -3.17
C GLY A 32 -7.23 4.81 -4.58
N ASP A 33 -8.12 4.01 -5.18
CA ASP A 33 -8.72 4.33 -6.47
C ASP A 33 -9.54 5.63 -6.47
N GLY A 34 -10.17 5.99 -5.35
CA GLY A 34 -10.79 7.31 -5.16
C GLY A 34 -9.76 8.45 -4.97
N GLU A 35 -8.62 8.16 -4.35
CA GLU A 35 -7.49 9.10 -4.25
C GLU A 35 -6.93 9.41 -5.64
N ALA A 36 -6.88 8.40 -6.52
CA ALA A 36 -6.31 8.48 -7.87
C ALA A 36 -7.04 9.47 -8.80
N GLU A 37 -8.23 9.91 -8.42
CA GLU A 37 -8.98 10.96 -9.13
C GLU A 37 -8.52 12.37 -8.75
N THR A 38 -7.71 12.54 -7.70
CA THR A 38 -7.14 13.85 -7.35
C THR A 38 -6.05 14.25 -8.33
N GLY A 39 -5.97 15.54 -8.65
CA GLY A 39 -4.95 16.07 -9.56
C GLY A 39 -3.51 15.83 -9.07
N ALA A 40 -3.30 15.94 -7.77
CA ALA A 40 -2.00 15.67 -7.13
C ALA A 40 -1.55 14.22 -7.34
N LEU A 41 -2.45 13.25 -7.21
CA LEU A 41 -2.08 11.86 -7.40
C LEU A 41 -1.94 11.49 -8.87
N ALA A 42 -2.82 12.00 -9.74
CA ALA A 42 -2.75 11.77 -11.17
C ALA A 42 -1.39 12.21 -11.75
N THR A 43 -0.84 13.35 -11.30
CA THR A 43 0.51 13.78 -11.69
C THR A 43 1.62 13.00 -10.98
N GLY A 44 1.37 12.50 -9.77
CA GLY A 44 2.31 11.70 -8.99
C GLY A 44 2.79 10.42 -9.69
N TRP A 45 2.02 9.86 -10.63
CA TRP A 45 2.46 8.73 -11.45
C TRP A 45 3.69 9.04 -12.31
N HIS A 46 3.96 10.32 -12.58
CA HIS A 46 5.15 10.76 -13.31
C HIS A 46 6.43 10.81 -12.48
N SER A 47 6.38 10.59 -11.17
CA SER A 47 7.57 10.63 -10.33
C SER A 47 8.64 9.58 -10.71
N ASN A 48 8.24 8.47 -11.35
CA ASN A 48 9.17 7.46 -11.88
C ASN A 48 10.11 7.97 -13.00
N LYS A 49 9.85 9.14 -13.60
CA LYS A 49 10.75 9.77 -14.60
C LYS A 49 11.97 10.41 -13.95
N PHE A 50 11.88 10.76 -12.67
CA PHE A 50 12.94 11.44 -11.92
C PHE A 50 13.75 10.48 -11.04
N LEU A 51 13.23 9.29 -10.76
CA LEU A 51 13.90 8.27 -9.95
C LEU A 51 15.07 7.64 -10.72
N ASN A 52 16.27 7.75 -10.14
CA ASN A 52 17.48 7.15 -10.66
C ASN A 52 17.81 5.85 -9.89
N PRO A 53 17.66 4.66 -10.49
CA PRO A 53 17.92 3.39 -9.81
C PRO A 53 19.37 3.18 -9.34
N ALA A 54 20.32 3.98 -9.85
CA ALA A 54 21.71 3.92 -9.42
C ALA A 54 21.93 4.58 -8.04
N THR A 55 21.20 5.64 -7.72
CA THR A 55 21.40 6.48 -6.52
C THR A 55 20.24 6.41 -5.54
N ASP A 56 19.03 6.17 -6.05
CA ASP A 56 17.80 6.21 -5.28
C ASP A 56 17.31 4.80 -4.91
N GLY A 57 16.36 4.77 -3.99
CA GLY A 57 15.57 3.60 -3.63
C GLY A 57 14.57 3.23 -4.72
N ALA A 58 13.48 2.59 -4.32
CA ALA A 58 12.40 2.23 -5.21
C ALA A 58 11.04 2.47 -4.57
N VAL A 59 10.06 2.75 -5.41
CA VAL A 59 8.64 2.80 -5.02
C VAL A 59 7.94 1.66 -5.72
N LEU A 60 7.18 0.86 -4.96
CA LEU A 60 6.23 -0.12 -5.49
C LEU A 60 4.81 0.42 -5.24
N PRO A 61 4.18 1.04 -6.24
CA PRO A 61 2.80 1.46 -6.12
C PRO A 61 1.86 0.25 -6.13
N ILE A 62 0.87 0.26 -5.24
CA ILE A 62 -0.24 -0.66 -5.23
C ILE A 62 -1.52 0.14 -5.38
N LEU A 63 -2.10 0.13 -6.58
CA LEU A 63 -3.42 0.72 -6.82
C LEU A 63 -4.48 -0.19 -6.21
N HIS A 64 -5.05 0.23 -5.09
CA HIS A 64 -6.15 -0.46 -4.40
C HIS A 64 -7.47 -0.13 -5.11
N LEU A 65 -7.82 -0.97 -6.08
CA LEU A 65 -8.97 -0.84 -6.96
C LEU A 65 -10.19 -1.55 -6.37
N ASN A 66 -10.71 -1.03 -5.26
CA ASN A 66 -11.87 -1.62 -4.58
C ASN A 66 -13.24 -1.18 -5.14
N GLY A 67 -13.23 -0.27 -6.10
CA GLY A 67 -14.38 0.06 -6.93
C GLY A 67 -15.16 1.28 -6.47
N TYR A 68 -14.92 1.81 -5.27
CA TYR A 68 -15.77 2.83 -4.67
C TYR A 68 -15.02 3.82 -3.76
N LYS A 69 -15.43 5.09 -3.85
CA LYS A 69 -15.14 6.14 -2.87
C LYS A 69 -16.28 6.26 -1.84
N ILE A 70 -16.52 7.43 -1.26
CA ILE A 70 -17.47 7.60 -0.14
C ILE A 70 -18.89 7.14 -0.52
N ALA A 71 -19.41 7.65 -1.64
CA ALA A 71 -20.79 7.42 -2.07
C ALA A 71 -20.91 7.22 -3.59
N ASN A 72 -19.79 6.90 -4.25
CA ASN A 72 -19.72 6.80 -5.71
C ASN A 72 -18.75 5.69 -6.12
N PRO A 73 -18.94 5.11 -7.32
CA PRO A 73 -17.89 4.33 -7.95
C PRO A 73 -16.67 5.21 -8.28
N THR A 74 -15.54 4.57 -8.54
CA THR A 74 -14.30 5.25 -8.96
C THR A 74 -14.10 5.16 -10.47
N VAL A 75 -13.52 6.19 -11.08
CA VAL A 75 -13.30 6.26 -12.54
C VAL A 75 -12.47 5.07 -13.01
N LEU A 76 -11.30 4.85 -12.38
CA LEU A 76 -10.38 3.79 -12.78
C LEU A 76 -10.97 2.38 -12.63
N ALA A 77 -11.95 2.18 -11.75
CA ALA A 77 -12.63 0.90 -11.62
C ALA A 77 -13.68 0.64 -12.72
N ARG A 78 -13.99 1.64 -13.57
CA ARG A 78 -15.08 1.58 -14.56
C ARG A 78 -14.63 1.73 -16.01
N ILE A 79 -13.40 2.16 -16.26
CA ILE A 79 -12.84 2.27 -17.62
C ILE A 79 -12.46 0.92 -18.25
N GLY A 80 -12.40 -0.15 -17.44
CA GLY A 80 -12.04 -1.50 -17.89
C GLY A 80 -10.54 -1.77 -17.93
N ASP A 81 -10.18 -3.05 -17.93
CA ASP A 81 -8.82 -3.53 -17.64
C ASP A 81 -7.82 -3.14 -18.72
N GLY A 82 -8.24 -3.18 -19.99
CA GLY A 82 -7.40 -2.79 -21.12
C GLY A 82 -7.05 -1.31 -21.13
N GLU A 83 -8.02 -0.44 -20.86
CA GLU A 83 -7.81 1.01 -20.80
C GLU A 83 -6.95 1.37 -19.59
N LEU A 84 -7.24 0.81 -18.40
CA LEU A 84 -6.43 1.03 -17.21
C LEU A 84 -4.99 0.53 -17.37
N THR A 85 -4.80 -0.65 -17.95
CA THR A 85 -3.45 -1.18 -18.23
C THR A 85 -2.71 -0.23 -19.17
N SER A 86 -3.34 0.19 -20.26
CA SER A 86 -2.73 1.12 -21.23
C SER A 86 -2.35 2.47 -20.60
N LEU A 87 -3.19 3.00 -19.70
CA LEU A 87 -2.92 4.24 -18.98
C LEU A 87 -1.66 4.10 -18.08
N LEU A 88 -1.61 3.03 -17.27
CA LEU A 88 -0.51 2.80 -16.32
C LEU A 88 0.80 2.45 -17.03
N GLU A 89 0.74 1.67 -18.11
CA GLU A 89 1.89 1.43 -18.99
C GLU A 89 2.33 2.71 -19.73
N GLY A 90 1.38 3.58 -20.10
CA GLY A 90 1.64 4.92 -20.63
C GLY A 90 2.39 5.82 -19.64
N TYR A 91 2.12 5.67 -18.34
CA TYR A 91 2.96 6.26 -17.29
C TYR A 91 4.32 5.57 -17.12
N GLY A 92 4.61 4.50 -17.86
CA GLY A 92 5.90 3.81 -17.86
C GLY A 92 6.07 2.83 -16.71
N TYR A 93 4.99 2.21 -16.23
CA TYR A 93 5.03 1.09 -15.30
C TYR A 93 4.91 -0.26 -16.03
N ALA A 94 5.35 -1.33 -15.38
CA ALA A 94 5.01 -2.71 -15.71
C ALA A 94 3.84 -3.12 -14.79
N VAL A 95 2.68 -3.43 -15.38
CA VAL A 95 1.44 -3.63 -14.61
C VAL A 95 1.27 -5.11 -14.25
N HIS A 96 1.14 -5.39 -12.96
CA HIS A 96 0.79 -6.70 -12.43
C HIS A 96 -0.62 -6.65 -11.84
N TRP A 97 -1.46 -7.61 -12.19
CA TRP A 97 -2.83 -7.69 -11.68
C TRP A 97 -2.96 -8.74 -10.59
N VAL A 98 -3.59 -8.37 -9.49
CA VAL A 98 -4.03 -9.29 -8.43
C VAL A 98 -5.51 -9.01 -8.21
N SER A 99 -6.36 -9.93 -8.64
CA SER A 99 -7.82 -9.74 -8.69
C SER A 99 -8.55 -10.95 -8.14
N GLY A 100 -9.52 -10.72 -7.26
CA GLY A 100 -10.37 -11.79 -6.72
C GLY A 100 -10.93 -11.46 -5.34
N ASP A 101 -11.67 -12.42 -4.78
CA ASP A 101 -12.34 -12.33 -3.49
C ASP A 101 -12.21 -13.61 -2.63
N VAL A 102 -11.57 -14.66 -3.16
CA VAL A 102 -11.29 -15.91 -2.43
C VAL A 102 -9.96 -15.78 -1.67
N PRO A 103 -9.94 -15.74 -0.33
CA PRO A 103 -8.74 -15.42 0.45
C PRO A 103 -7.54 -16.32 0.14
N ALA A 104 -7.72 -17.64 0.10
CA ALA A 104 -6.63 -18.58 -0.14
C ALA A 104 -5.97 -18.42 -1.52
N GLU A 105 -6.75 -18.06 -2.54
CA GLU A 105 -6.25 -17.80 -3.89
C GLU A 105 -5.54 -16.43 -3.94
N MET A 106 -6.16 -15.42 -3.33
CA MET A 106 -5.61 -14.08 -3.24
C MET A 106 -4.29 -14.03 -2.47
N HIS A 107 -4.13 -14.83 -1.40
CA HIS A 107 -2.87 -14.95 -0.68
C HIS A 107 -1.73 -15.45 -1.57
N ARG A 108 -1.98 -16.51 -2.35
CA ARG A 108 -0.97 -17.05 -3.30
C ARG A 108 -0.66 -16.04 -4.40
N ALA A 109 -1.69 -15.50 -5.05
CA ALA A 109 -1.52 -14.54 -6.13
C ALA A 109 -0.75 -13.28 -5.69
N MET A 110 -1.05 -12.78 -4.48
CA MET A 110 -0.34 -11.62 -3.92
C MET A 110 1.11 -11.95 -3.56
N ALA A 111 1.37 -13.12 -2.97
CA ALA A 111 2.72 -13.55 -2.64
C ALA A 111 3.59 -13.67 -3.90
N ASP A 112 3.12 -14.41 -4.92
CA ASP A 112 3.83 -14.60 -6.19
C ASP A 112 4.09 -13.26 -6.90
N THR A 113 3.10 -12.35 -6.88
CA THR A 113 3.22 -11.04 -7.51
C THR A 113 4.21 -10.14 -6.77
N LEU A 114 4.20 -10.15 -5.43
CA LEU A 114 5.16 -9.40 -4.63
C LEU A 114 6.59 -9.90 -4.86
N ASP A 115 6.80 -11.21 -4.91
CA ASP A 115 8.11 -11.81 -5.20
C ASP A 115 8.62 -11.41 -6.59
N SER A 116 7.74 -11.44 -7.61
CA SER A 116 8.08 -10.97 -8.96
C SER A 116 8.45 -9.49 -8.98
N ALA A 117 7.59 -8.63 -8.40
CA ALA A 117 7.77 -7.18 -8.40
C ALA A 117 9.05 -6.77 -7.65
N VAL A 118 9.31 -7.37 -6.48
CA VAL A 118 10.55 -7.12 -5.73
C VAL A 118 11.77 -7.65 -6.50
N GLY A 119 11.66 -8.84 -7.11
CA GLY A 119 12.71 -9.39 -7.97
C GLY A 119 13.05 -8.47 -9.16
N GLU A 120 12.04 -7.89 -9.80
CA GLU A 120 12.17 -6.88 -10.86
C GLU A 120 12.88 -5.62 -10.39
N ILE A 121 12.45 -5.05 -9.26
CA ILE A 121 13.09 -3.88 -8.64
C ILE A 121 14.57 -4.14 -8.39
N LEU A 122 14.90 -5.28 -7.78
CA LEU A 122 16.28 -5.63 -7.47
C LEU A 122 17.12 -5.85 -8.73
N ARG A 123 16.53 -6.35 -9.82
CA ARG A 123 17.23 -6.47 -11.12
C ARG A 123 17.50 -5.11 -11.75
N ILE A 124 16.51 -4.20 -11.72
CA ILE A 124 16.65 -2.83 -12.23
C ILE A 124 17.78 -2.11 -11.48
N GLN A 125 17.76 -2.14 -10.14
CA GLN A 125 18.77 -1.49 -9.32
C GLN A 125 20.16 -2.11 -9.55
N ARG A 126 20.27 -3.44 -9.59
CA ARG A 126 21.55 -4.12 -9.86
C ARG A 126 22.14 -3.71 -11.22
N ALA A 127 21.33 -3.70 -12.27
CA ALA A 127 21.80 -3.33 -13.61
C ALA A 127 22.28 -1.87 -13.66
N ALA A 128 21.54 -0.95 -13.06
CA ALA A 128 21.92 0.47 -13.02
C ALA A 128 23.21 0.69 -12.22
N ARG A 129 23.37 0.02 -11.08
CA ARG A 129 24.53 0.16 -10.20
C ARG A 129 25.78 -0.54 -10.72
N SER A 130 25.64 -1.53 -11.61
CA SER A 130 26.77 -2.17 -12.30
C SER A 130 27.26 -1.40 -13.53
N GLY A 131 26.82 -0.14 -13.71
CA GLY A 131 27.27 0.72 -14.81
C GLY A 131 26.51 0.53 -16.13
N SER A 132 25.37 -0.16 -16.13
CA SER A 132 24.51 -0.20 -17.31
C SER A 132 23.82 1.15 -17.48
N THR A 133 24.25 1.93 -18.47
CA THR A 133 23.56 3.16 -18.90
C THR A 133 22.44 2.78 -19.86
N GLY A 134 21.38 2.18 -19.31
CA GLY A 134 20.19 1.77 -20.06
C GLY A 134 19.13 2.87 -20.20
N GLN A 135 18.10 2.57 -20.99
CA GLN A 135 16.87 3.36 -21.00
C GLN A 135 16.19 3.34 -19.62
N ARG A 136 15.36 4.35 -19.34
CA ARG A 136 14.55 4.39 -18.11
C ARG A 136 13.75 3.09 -17.97
N PRO A 137 13.84 2.38 -16.83
CA PRO A 137 13.15 1.11 -16.65
C PRO A 137 11.63 1.32 -16.56
N ARG A 138 10.89 0.25 -16.84
CA ARG A 138 9.49 0.14 -16.43
C ARG A 138 9.46 -0.43 -15.01
N TRP A 139 9.10 0.40 -14.05
CA TRP A 139 8.99 -0.02 -12.65
C TRP A 139 7.72 -0.85 -12.46
N PRO A 140 7.74 -1.91 -11.62
CA PRO A 140 6.54 -2.69 -11.37
C PRO A 140 5.52 -1.88 -10.57
N LEU A 141 4.25 -2.12 -10.90
CA LEU A 141 3.08 -1.57 -10.23
C LEU A 141 2.06 -2.70 -10.09
N ILE A 142 1.44 -2.80 -8.92
CA ILE A 142 0.40 -3.80 -8.67
C ILE A 142 -0.97 -3.11 -8.72
N VAL A 143 -1.89 -3.61 -9.53
CA VAL A 143 -3.31 -3.30 -9.44
C VAL A 143 -3.97 -4.39 -8.61
N LEU A 144 -4.38 -4.02 -7.39
CA LEU A 144 -5.05 -4.91 -6.45
C LEU A 144 -6.57 -4.66 -6.53
N ARG A 145 -7.30 -5.56 -7.17
CA ARG A 145 -8.76 -5.50 -7.28
C ARG A 145 -9.41 -6.48 -6.31
N THR A 146 -10.01 -5.93 -5.26
CA THR A 146 -10.73 -6.66 -4.22
C THR A 146 -12.03 -5.94 -3.88
N PRO A 147 -13.11 -6.63 -3.45
CA PRO A 147 -14.36 -5.94 -3.12
C PRO A 147 -14.15 -4.97 -1.94
N LYS A 148 -14.73 -3.76 -2.01
CA LYS A 148 -14.71 -2.85 -0.86
C LYS A 148 -15.47 -3.48 0.32
N GLY A 149 -14.89 -3.40 1.53
CA GLY A 149 -15.46 -4.06 2.71
C GLY A 149 -15.26 -5.58 2.73
N TRP A 150 -14.29 -6.09 1.95
CA TRP A 150 -14.00 -7.51 1.80
C TRP A 150 -14.02 -8.26 3.14
N THR A 151 -14.70 -9.41 3.17
CA THR A 151 -14.94 -10.29 4.33
C THR A 151 -15.95 -9.76 5.36
N GLY A 152 -16.48 -8.56 5.15
CA GLY A 152 -17.53 -7.95 5.96
C GLY A 152 -18.94 -8.46 5.65
N PRO A 153 -19.96 -7.85 6.28
CA PRO A 153 -21.36 -8.13 6.01
C PRO A 153 -21.67 -7.92 4.52
N LYS A 154 -22.27 -8.94 3.89
CA LYS A 154 -22.64 -8.90 2.47
C LYS A 154 -23.87 -8.03 2.24
N MET A 155 -24.86 -8.15 3.13
CA MET A 155 -26.15 -7.46 3.09
C MET A 155 -26.49 -6.93 4.48
N VAL A 156 -27.04 -5.72 4.57
CA VAL A 156 -27.59 -5.11 5.80
C VAL A 156 -28.88 -4.41 5.42
N ASP A 157 -29.96 -4.63 6.17
CA ASP A 157 -31.30 -4.06 5.89
C ASP A 157 -31.80 -4.31 4.46
N GLY A 158 -31.49 -5.49 3.90
CA GLY A 158 -31.86 -5.84 2.52
C GLY A 158 -31.07 -5.11 1.43
N LEU A 159 -30.03 -4.36 1.79
CA LEU A 159 -29.17 -3.63 0.85
C LEU A 159 -27.76 -4.26 0.78
N PRO A 160 -27.12 -4.30 -0.41
CA PRO A 160 -25.75 -4.79 -0.53
C PRO A 160 -24.75 -3.83 0.12
N VAL A 161 -23.81 -4.39 0.88
CA VAL A 161 -22.79 -3.67 1.63
C VAL A 161 -21.39 -3.99 1.12
N GLU A 162 -20.91 -5.23 1.26
CA GLU A 162 -19.65 -5.65 0.64
C GLU A 162 -19.70 -5.44 -0.89
N GLY A 163 -18.59 -4.99 -1.47
CA GLY A 163 -18.50 -4.67 -2.88
C GLY A 163 -19.25 -3.40 -3.25
N THR A 164 -19.59 -2.54 -2.28
CA THR A 164 -20.26 -1.27 -2.53
C THR A 164 -19.66 -0.12 -1.71
N TRP A 165 -20.09 1.11 -2.00
CA TRP A 165 -19.73 2.28 -1.22
C TRP A 165 -20.28 2.26 0.22
N ARG A 166 -21.33 1.47 0.52
CA ARG A 166 -21.94 1.41 1.86
C ARG A 166 -20.98 0.86 2.92
N ALA A 167 -19.99 0.06 2.51
CA ALA A 167 -18.93 -0.41 3.39
C ALA A 167 -17.86 0.64 3.74
N HIS A 168 -18.01 1.91 3.31
CA HIS A 168 -16.97 2.92 3.49
C HIS A 168 -16.78 3.41 4.94
N GLN A 169 -17.87 3.60 5.67
CA GLN A 169 -17.83 4.04 7.07
C GLN A 169 -18.18 2.87 8.00
N VAL A 170 -19.34 2.94 8.66
CA VAL A 170 -19.80 1.92 9.59
C VAL A 170 -20.89 1.09 8.90
N PRO A 171 -20.62 -0.17 8.52
CA PRO A 171 -21.60 -1.00 7.80
C PRO A 171 -22.79 -1.42 8.67
N LEU A 172 -22.64 -1.40 10.00
CA LEU A 172 -23.68 -1.74 10.98
C LEU A 172 -23.84 -0.57 11.97
N PRO A 173 -24.58 0.50 11.63
CA PRO A 173 -24.60 1.73 12.43
C PRO A 173 -25.33 1.58 13.77
N GLU A 174 -26.33 0.70 13.85
CA GLU A 174 -27.24 0.59 14.99
C GLU A 174 -26.97 -0.61 15.92
N VAL A 175 -25.72 -1.11 16.01
CA VAL A 175 -25.38 -2.30 16.83
C VAL A 175 -25.75 -2.19 18.31
N ARG A 176 -25.96 -0.98 18.83
CA ARG A 176 -26.35 -0.74 20.23
C ARG A 176 -27.85 -0.82 20.47
N THR A 177 -28.66 -0.61 19.44
CA THR A 177 -30.12 -0.40 19.55
C THR A 177 -30.91 -1.39 18.69
N ASN A 178 -30.28 -2.01 17.71
CA ASN A 178 -30.87 -3.00 16.81
C ASN A 178 -30.26 -4.40 17.07
N PRO A 179 -31.05 -5.35 17.65
CA PRO A 179 -30.57 -6.70 17.91
C PRO A 179 -30.11 -7.48 16.67
N GLU A 180 -30.69 -7.21 15.50
CA GLU A 180 -30.28 -7.85 14.25
C GLU A 180 -28.87 -7.39 13.84
N HIS A 181 -28.58 -6.09 13.95
CA HIS A 181 -27.25 -5.56 13.68
C HIS A 181 -26.22 -6.11 14.67
N LEU A 182 -26.59 -6.26 15.95
CA LEU A 182 -25.71 -6.86 16.94
C LEU A 182 -25.38 -8.33 16.59
N ALA A 183 -26.38 -9.10 16.18
CA ALA A 183 -26.17 -10.49 15.76
C ALA A 183 -25.28 -10.59 14.51
N GLN A 184 -25.44 -9.69 13.54
CA GLN A 184 -24.55 -9.62 12.37
C GLN A 184 -23.12 -9.23 12.74
N LEU A 185 -22.94 -8.30 13.69
CA LEU A 185 -21.61 -7.94 14.21
C LEU A 185 -20.95 -9.16 14.87
N GLU A 186 -21.68 -9.88 15.73
CA GLU A 186 -21.16 -11.09 16.38
C GLU A 186 -20.76 -12.15 15.33
N ALA A 187 -21.63 -12.44 14.38
CA ALA A 187 -21.37 -13.41 13.31
C ALA A 187 -20.14 -13.00 12.48
N TRP A 188 -20.02 -11.72 12.15
CA TRP A 188 -18.86 -11.20 11.42
C TRP A 188 -17.56 -11.35 12.22
N MET A 189 -17.52 -10.95 13.48
CA MET A 189 -16.32 -11.09 14.32
C MET A 189 -15.94 -12.55 14.54
N ARG A 190 -16.92 -13.45 14.76
CA ARG A 190 -16.68 -14.89 14.91
C ARG A 190 -16.23 -15.57 13.62
N SER A 191 -16.54 -15.01 12.45
CA SER A 191 -16.10 -15.58 11.18
C SER A 191 -14.58 -15.61 11.00
N TYR A 192 -13.86 -14.74 11.72
CA TYR A 192 -12.40 -14.73 11.78
C TYR A 192 -11.81 -15.77 12.74
N ARG A 193 -12.64 -16.52 13.46
CA ARG A 193 -12.25 -17.55 14.43
C ARG A 193 -11.19 -17.04 15.42
N PRO A 194 -11.52 -16.03 16.24
CA PRO A 194 -10.56 -15.43 17.18
C PRO A 194 -9.89 -16.46 18.10
N GLU A 195 -10.56 -17.57 18.41
CA GLU A 195 -10.03 -18.71 19.16
C GLU A 195 -8.86 -19.45 18.47
N GLU A 196 -8.71 -19.31 17.15
CA GLU A 196 -7.55 -19.80 16.39
C GLU A 196 -6.42 -18.76 16.31
N LEU A 197 -6.63 -17.55 16.84
CA LEU A 197 -5.71 -16.40 16.70
C LEU A 197 -5.16 -15.90 18.04
N PHE A 198 -5.91 -16.09 19.13
CA PHE A 198 -5.59 -15.66 20.48
C PHE A 198 -5.69 -16.81 21.48
N ASP A 199 -4.86 -16.79 22.52
CA ASP A 199 -4.98 -17.73 23.64
C ASP A 199 -6.12 -17.35 24.61
N ALA A 200 -6.31 -18.18 25.64
CA ALA A 200 -7.39 -18.01 26.62
C ALA A 200 -7.26 -16.72 27.45
N GLU A 201 -6.04 -16.18 27.57
CA GLU A 201 -5.70 -14.94 28.25
C GLU A 201 -5.84 -13.71 27.35
N GLY A 202 -6.13 -13.91 26.05
CA GLY A 202 -6.31 -12.86 25.06
C GLY A 202 -5.01 -12.38 24.43
N ALA A 203 -3.90 -13.09 24.60
CA ALA A 203 -2.64 -12.79 23.92
C ALA A 203 -2.62 -13.39 22.50
N PHE A 204 -2.01 -12.68 21.56
CA PHE A 204 -1.89 -13.14 20.18
C PHE A 204 -0.91 -14.31 20.08
N LEU A 205 -1.29 -15.37 19.35
CA LEU A 205 -0.53 -16.62 19.33
C LEU A 205 0.93 -16.42 18.85
N PRO A 206 1.95 -16.94 19.56
CA PRO A 206 3.36 -16.73 19.23
C PRO A 206 3.76 -17.22 17.83
N GLU A 207 3.19 -18.34 17.37
CA GLU A 207 3.42 -18.89 16.03
C GLU A 207 2.98 -17.94 14.92
N LEU A 208 1.83 -17.29 15.06
CA LEU A 208 1.35 -16.27 14.13
C LEU A 208 2.18 -14.97 14.25
N ALA A 209 2.51 -14.56 15.48
CA ALA A 209 3.36 -13.41 15.74
C ALA A 209 4.79 -13.57 15.16
N SER A 210 5.25 -14.81 14.97
CA SER A 210 6.56 -15.12 14.41
C SER A 210 6.69 -14.77 12.93
N LEU A 211 5.57 -14.70 12.20
CA LEU A 211 5.51 -14.35 10.78
C LEU A 211 5.92 -12.89 10.51
N ALA A 212 5.69 -12.00 11.47
CA ALA A 212 6.06 -10.59 11.34
C ALA A 212 7.58 -10.37 11.49
N PRO A 213 8.19 -9.42 10.75
CA PRO A 213 9.58 -9.04 10.93
C PRO A 213 9.90 -8.64 12.38
N LYS A 214 11.18 -8.74 12.77
CA LYS A 214 11.66 -8.38 14.11
C LYS A 214 12.51 -7.10 14.10
N GLY A 215 12.65 -6.47 15.27
CA GLY A 215 13.51 -5.29 15.45
C GLY A 215 13.13 -4.11 14.55
N GLN A 216 14.12 -3.49 13.92
CA GLN A 216 13.98 -2.33 13.02
C GLN A 216 13.50 -2.69 11.61
N ARG A 217 13.34 -3.99 11.28
CA ARG A 217 12.74 -4.42 10.02
C ARG A 217 11.20 -4.35 10.03
N ARG A 218 10.59 -4.17 11.20
CA ARG A 218 9.16 -3.86 11.29
C ARG A 218 8.92 -2.48 10.69
N MET A 219 7.92 -2.35 9.81
CA MET A 219 7.61 -1.06 9.19
C MET A 219 7.37 0.05 10.23
N SER A 220 6.76 -0.28 11.39
CA SER A 220 6.51 0.65 12.49
C SER A 220 7.74 1.02 13.32
N ALA A 221 8.86 0.31 13.16
CA ALA A 221 10.10 0.54 13.91
C ALA A 221 11.30 0.82 12.99
N ASN A 222 11.05 1.03 11.68
CA ASN A 222 12.09 1.33 10.71
C ASN A 222 12.61 2.76 10.95
N PRO A 223 13.94 2.97 11.09
CA PRO A 223 14.52 4.27 11.41
C PRO A 223 14.51 5.27 10.23
N THR A 224 14.17 4.83 9.02
CA THR A 224 13.97 5.72 7.87
C THR A 224 13.03 6.86 8.25
N PRO A 225 13.34 8.14 7.95
CA PRO A 225 12.58 9.28 8.47
C PRO A 225 11.09 9.18 8.10
N THR A 226 10.27 8.75 9.06
CA THR A 226 8.81 8.83 8.97
C THR A 226 8.40 10.24 9.38
N GLY A 227 8.65 11.23 8.52
CA GLY A 227 8.31 12.63 8.80
C GLY A 227 9.33 13.35 9.70
N PRO A 228 9.08 14.64 10.05
CA PRO A 228 10.05 15.48 10.72
C PRO A 228 10.47 14.86 12.05
N ALA A 229 11.77 14.96 12.34
CA ALA A 229 12.34 14.46 13.58
C ALA A 229 11.59 15.05 14.78
N PRO A 230 11.44 14.29 15.89
CA PRO A 230 10.85 14.82 17.11
C PRO A 230 11.61 16.11 17.52
N PRO A 231 10.91 17.12 18.07
CA PRO A 231 11.56 18.35 18.49
C PRO A 231 12.71 18.03 19.45
N GLY A 232 13.94 18.39 19.07
CA GLY A 232 15.17 18.12 19.83
C GLY A 232 16.11 17.08 19.21
N ALA A 233 15.78 16.44 18.08
CA ALA A 233 16.75 15.63 17.36
C ALA A 233 17.81 16.53 16.72
N LEU A 234 19.04 16.48 17.23
CA LEU A 234 20.17 17.18 16.62
C LEU A 234 20.49 16.57 15.25
N PRO A 235 20.80 17.38 14.23
CA PRO A 235 21.23 16.87 12.95
C PRO A 235 22.49 16.01 13.12
N PRO A 236 22.65 14.92 12.36
CA PRO A 236 23.88 14.14 12.39
C PRO A 236 25.05 15.05 12.04
N ARG A 237 26.05 15.13 12.93
CA ARG A 237 27.29 15.85 12.66
C ARG A 237 28.00 15.15 11.51
N LEU A 238 28.21 15.88 10.41
CA LEU A 238 29.10 15.45 9.34
C LEU A 238 30.50 15.18 9.92
N PRO A 239 31.21 14.11 9.50
CA PRO A 239 32.59 13.89 9.89
C PRO A 239 33.43 15.09 9.45
N GLY A 240 34.18 15.69 10.39
CA GLY A 240 35.04 16.83 10.12
C GLY A 240 36.05 16.51 9.02
N LEU A 241 36.04 17.28 7.94
CA LEU A 241 37.15 17.32 7.01
C LEU A 241 38.38 17.86 7.77
N PRO A 242 39.54 17.19 7.72
CA PRO A 242 40.76 17.75 8.29
C PRO A 242 41.12 19.02 7.52
N GLY A 243 41.15 20.15 8.23
CA GLY A 243 41.53 21.44 7.68
C GLY A 243 42.94 21.38 7.08
N GLY A 244 43.04 21.67 5.78
CA GLY A 244 44.29 22.04 5.15
C GLY A 244 44.73 23.40 5.66
N GLY A 245 45.96 23.50 6.14
CA GLY A 245 46.57 24.75 6.56
C GLY A 245 46.91 25.65 5.38
N ALA A 246 46.66 26.94 5.57
CA ALA A 246 47.58 28.06 5.37
C ALA A 246 46.98 29.28 6.08
#